data_AF-A0A101GEH7-F1
#
_entry.id   AF-A0A101GEH7-F1
#
_cell.length_a   1.000
_cell.length_b   1.000
_cell.length_c   1.000
_cell.angle_alpha   90.00
_cell.angle_beta   90.00
_cell.angle_gamma   90.00
#
_symmetry.space_group_name_H-M   'P 1'
#
loop_
_entity.id
_entity.type
_entity.pdbx_description
1 polymer ?
#
loop_
_entity_poly.entity_id
_entity_poly.type
_entity_poly.pdbx_seq_one_letter_code
_entity_poly.pdbx_strand_id
1 'polypeptide(L)' 'ALTIFIQPPSLQILEQRLRLRGTETEESLNHRLNKAAFELTFAPSFDVIIINDDLERAINETIHVVDDFLLSH' A
#
# COMPACT_ATOMS: atom_id res chain seq x y z
N ALA A 1 -0.01 11.24 16.65
CA ALA A 1 0.22 11.17 15.20
C ALA A 1 -0.47 9.92 14.69
N LEU A 2 -1.09 9.96 13.51
CA LEU A 2 -1.76 8.82 12.87
C LEU A 2 -0.83 8.21 11.82
N THR A 3 -0.71 6.88 11.81
CA THR A 3 0.08 6.12 10.84
C THR A 3 -0.82 5.23 9.98
N ILE A 4 -0.72 5.39 8.65
CA ILE A 4 -1.54 4.66 7.67
C ILE A 4 -0.62 3.83 6.79
N PHE A 5 -0.89 2.53 6.69
CA PHE A 5 -0.18 1.61 5.80
C PHE A 5 -1.04 1.31 4.57
N ILE A 6 -0.51 1.63 3.39
CA ILE A 6 -1.19 1.33 2.12
C ILE A 6 -0.52 0.11 1.49
N GLN A 7 -1.23 -1.00 1.41
CA GLN A 7 -0.72 -2.25 0.84
C GLN A 7 -1.44 -2.65 -0.45
N PRO A 8 -0.75 -3.30 -1.40
CA PRO A 8 -1.43 -3.97 -2.50
C PRO A 8 -2.31 -5.13 -1.98
N PRO A 9 -3.34 -5.55 -2.74
CA PRO A 9 -4.16 -6.70 -2.36
C PRO A 9 -3.37 -8.01 -2.30
N SER A 10 -2.28 -8.12 -3.07
CA SER A 10 -1.30 -9.20 -2.97
C SER A 10 0.03 -8.81 -3.63
N LEU A 11 1.10 -9.53 -3.31
CA LEU A 11 2.40 -9.36 -3.97
C LEU A 11 2.32 -9.68 -5.47
N GLN A 12 1.49 -10.65 -5.87
CA GLN A 12 1.30 -11.01 -7.27
C GLN A 12 0.65 -9.87 -8.07
N ILE A 13 -0.37 -9.21 -7.50
CA ILE A 13 -0.99 -8.04 -8.14
C ILE A 13 -0.02 -6.86 -8.18
N LEU A 14 0.79 -6.67 -7.14
CA LEU A 14 1.85 -5.66 -7.15
C LEU A 14 2.84 -5.91 -8.28
N GLU A 15 3.33 -7.14 -8.44
CA GLU A 15 4.22 -7.53 -9.53
C GLU A 15 3.61 -7.24 -10.89
N GLN A 16 2.36 -7.66 -11.12
CA GLN A 16 1.66 -7.41 -12.38
C GLN A 16 1.57 -5.91 -12.70
N ARG A 17 1.21 -5.08 -11.71
CA ARG A 17 1.14 -3.62 -11.87
C ARG A 17 2.51 -3.00 -12.20
N LEU A 18 3.58 -3.46 -11.55
CA LEU A 18 4.93 -2.97 -11.82
C LEU A 18 5.43 -3.38 -13.20
N ARG A 19 5.17 -4.63 -13.62
CA ARG A 19 5.46 -5.11 -14.97
C ARG A 19 4.70 -4.31 -16.05
N LEU A 20 3.42 -4.04 -15.82
CA LEU A 20 2.58 -3.26 -16.73
C LEU A 20 3.06 -1.82 -16.93
N ARG A 21 3.73 -1.22 -15.92
CA ARG A 21 4.33 0.11 -16.06
C ARG A 21 5.48 0.13 -17.05
N GLY A 22 6.14 -1.00 -17.29
CA GLY A 22 7.20 -1.14 -18.29
C GLY A 22 8.46 -0.30 -18.03
N THR A 23 8.58 0.31 -16.85
CA THR A 23 9.69 1.20 -16.49
C THR A 23 10.83 0.51 -15.72
N GLU A 24 10.71 -0.80 -15.47
CA GLU A 24 11.59 -1.53 -14.55
C GLU A 24 12.25 -2.74 -15.22
N THR A 25 13.49 -3.03 -14.84
CA THR A 25 14.19 -4.27 -15.19
C THR A 25 13.77 -5.40 -14.24
N GLU A 26 13.91 -6.66 -14.65
CA GLU A 26 13.62 -7.83 -13.79
C GLU A 26 14.34 -7.77 -12.43
N GLU A 27 15.59 -7.29 -12.42
CA GLU A 27 16.40 -7.18 -11.21
C GLU A 27 15.85 -6.13 -10.25
N SER A 28 15.49 -4.95 -10.77
CA SER A 28 14.88 -3.88 -9.97
C SER A 28 13.49 -4.25 -9.46
N LEU A 29 12.71 -4.98 -10.26
CA LEU A 29 11.40 -5.49 -9.90
C LEU A 29 11.50 -6.48 -8.74
N ASN A 30 12.37 -7.48 -8.85
CA ASN A 30 12.58 -8.48 -7.79
C ASN A 30 13.03 -7.83 -6.48
N HIS A 31 13.95 -6.86 -6.55
CA HIS A 31 14.38 -6.11 -5.38
C HIS A 31 13.21 -5.38 -4.71
N ARG A 32 12.35 -4.72 -5.49
CA ARG A 32 11.16 -4.02 -4.97
C ARG A 32 10.13 -4.97 -4.38
N LEU A 33 9.87 -6.11 -5.02
CA LEU A 33 8.93 -7.12 -4.51
C LEU A 33 9.42 -7.72 -3.20
N ASN A 34 10.71 -8.04 -3.09
CA ASN A 34 11.30 -8.53 -1.84
C ASN A 34 11.21 -7.47 -0.73
N LYS A 35 11.48 -6.21 -1.05
CA LYS A 35 11.32 -5.10 -0.11
C LYS A 35 9.87 -4.94 0.34
N ALA A 36 8.92 -4.98 -0.59
CA ALA A 36 7.49 -4.91 -0.28
C ALA A 36 7.05 -6.08 0.61
N ALA A 37 7.51 -7.30 0.32
CA ALA A 37 7.23 -8.48 1.14
C ALA A 37 7.73 -8.32 2.58
N PHE A 38 8.92 -7.73 2.75
CA PHE A 38 9.45 -7.40 4.06
C PHE A 38 8.65 -6.28 4.75
N GLU A 39 8.33 -5.20 4.04
CA GLU A 39 7.54 -4.08 4.57
C GLU A 39 6.13 -4.52 5.03
N LEU A 40 5.51 -5.45 4.32
CA LEU A 40 4.21 -6.04 4.69
C LEU A 40 4.23 -6.70 6.08
N THR A 41 5.37 -7.19 6.55
CA THR A 41 5.49 -7.78 7.90
C THR A 41 5.33 -6.73 9.01
N PHE A 42 5.55 -5.45 8.70
CA PHE A 42 5.38 -4.33 9.62
C PHE A 42 3.98 -3.72 9.58
N ALA A 43 3.14 -4.10 8.60
CA ALA A 43 1.78 -3.57 8.46
C ALA A 43 0.96 -3.61 9.77
N PRO A 44 1.03 -4.67 10.61
CA PRO A 44 0.30 -4.71 11.89
C PRO A 44 0.76 -3.68 12.93
N SER A 45 1.88 -2.99 12.70
CA SER A 45 2.40 -1.95 13.60
C SER A 45 1.84 -0.55 13.30
N PHE A 46 1.03 -0.40 12.24
CA PHE A 46 0.40 0.85 11.87
C PHE A 46 -1.01 0.93 12.46
N ASP A 47 -1.50 2.15 12.68
CA ASP A 47 -2.83 2.39 13.27
C ASP A 47 -3.95 1.91 12.33
N VAL A 48 -3.76 2.10 11.01
CA VAL A 48 -4.72 1.72 9.97
C VAL A 48 -4.01 1.07 8.79
N ILE A 49 -4.61 0.01 8.25
CA ILE A 49 -4.15 -0.67 7.04
C ILE A 49 -5.21 -0.53 5.96
N ILE A 50 -4.86 0.08 4.83
CA ILE A 50 -5.73 0.28 3.66
C ILE A 50 -5.24 -0.61 2.52
N ILE A 51 -6.15 -1.39 1.94
CA ILE A 51 -5.86 -2.23 0.79
C ILE A 51 -6.10 -1.42 -0.48
N ASN A 52 -5.05 -1.28 -1.29
CA ASN A 52 -5.10 -0.59 -2.59
C ASN A 52 -5.46 -1.58 -3.71
N ASP A 53 -6.64 -2.18 -3.63
CA ASP A 53 -7.22 -3.02 -4.69
C ASP A 53 -7.80 -2.14 -5.81
N ASP A 54 -8.56 -1.11 -5.43
CA ASP A 54 -9.14 -0.09 -6.28
C ASP A 54 -8.68 1.31 -5.83
N LEU A 55 -8.29 2.15 -6.78
CA LEU A 55 -7.73 3.47 -6.47
C LEU A 55 -8.76 4.41 -5.85
N GLU A 56 -9.99 4.43 -6.38
CA GLU A 56 -11.04 5.32 -5.87
C GLU A 56 -11.44 4.90 -4.46
N ARG A 57 -11.60 3.60 -4.22
CA ARG A 57 -11.89 3.05 -2.91
C ARG A 57 -10.79 3.38 -1.89
N ALA A 58 -9.53 3.14 -2.24
CA ALA A 58 -8.41 3.41 -1.34
C ALA A 58 -8.28 4.90 -1.00
N ILE A 59 -8.55 5.80 -1.97
CA ILE A 59 -8.58 7.24 -1.74
C ILE A 59 -9.70 7.60 -0.76
N ASN A 60 -10.93 7.13 -1.01
CA ASN A 60 -12.08 7.42 -0.16
C ASN A 60 -11.87 6.91 1.27
N GLU A 61 -11.33 5.71 1.43
CA GLU A 61 -11.00 5.14 2.74
C GLU A 61 -9.91 5.95 3.46
N THR A 62 -8.88 6.40 2.73
CA THR A 62 -7.82 7.24 3.30
C THR A 62 -8.37 8.59 3.76
N ILE A 63 -9.22 9.23 2.95
CA ILE A 63 -9.85 10.51 3.32
C ILE A 63 -10.69 10.33 4.58
N HIS A 64 -11.52 9.28 4.62
CA HIS A 64 -12.38 9.01 5.77
C HIS A 64 -11.58 8.83 7.07
N VAL A 65 -10.50 8.05 7.00
CA VAL A 65 -9.59 7.81 8.14
C VAL A 65 -8.91 9.10 8.62
N VAL A 66 -8.50 9.96 7.69
CA VAL A 66 -7.87 11.26 8.03
C VAL A 66 -8.90 12.22 8.62
N ASP A 67 -10.10 12.32 8.03
CA ASP A 67 -11.17 13.17 8.52
C ASP A 67 -11.62 12.76 9.93
N ASP A 68 -11.80 11.46 10.17
CA ASP A 68 -12.14 10.93 11.49
C ASP A 68 -11.07 11.28 12.53
N PHE A 69 -9.79 11.19 12.18
CA PHE A 69 -8.69 11.57 13.07
C PHE A 69 -8.68 13.08 13.38
N LEU A 70 -8.96 13.93 12.39
CA LEU A 70 -9.02 15.39 12.54
C LEU A 70 -10.26 15.87 13.32
N LEU A 71 -11.37 15.14 13.28
CA LEU A 71 -12.60 15.49 13.99
C LEU A 71 -12.64 14.97 15.43
N SER A 72 -11.83 13.95 15.74
CA SER A 72 -11.74 13.33 17.06
C SER A 72 -10.68 13.94 17.99
N HIS A 73 -9.91 14.92 17.52
CA HIS A 73 -8.82 15.60 18.23
C HIS A 73 -8.84 17.11 17.97
#